data_AF-A0A377HT35-F1
#
_entry.id   AF-A0A377HT35-F1
#
_cell.length_a   1.000
_cell.length_b   1.000
_cell.length_c   1.000
_cell.angle_alpha   90.00
_cell.angle_beta   90.00
_cell.angle_gamma   90.00
#
_symmetry.space_group_name_H-M   'P 1'
#
loop_
_entity.id
_entity.type
_entity.pdbx_description
1 polymer ?
#
loop_
_entity_poly.entity_id
_entity_poly.type
_entity_poly.pdbx_seq_one_letter_code
_entity_poly.pdbx_strand_id
1 'polypeptide(L)' 'MKPYTKSLKPNAKKSRSTQTDAEKKLWARLSNDQLGFRFNRQKSLLTYIVDFYCVKAKLVIELDGRQGLRSERINK' A
#
# COMPACT_ATOMS: atom_id res chain seq x y z
N MET A 1 14.51 -5.84 -5.10
CA MET A 1 13.52 -4.86 -4.60
C MET A 1 14.27 -3.84 -3.76
N LYS A 2 14.11 -2.53 -3.99
CA LYS A 2 14.85 -1.51 -3.21
C LYS A 2 14.47 -1.63 -1.72
N PRO A 3 15.42 -1.52 -0.79
CA PRO A 3 15.13 -1.58 0.63
C PRO A 3 14.16 -0.46 1.03
N TYR A 4 13.21 -0.77 1.91
CA TYR A 4 12.33 0.23 2.54
C TYR A 4 12.79 0.44 3.98
N THR A 5 12.42 1.58 4.57
CA THR A 5 12.74 1.86 5.97
C THR A 5 12.05 0.85 6.88
N LYS A 6 12.82 0.01 7.59
CA LYS A 6 12.28 -1.07 8.44
C LYS A 6 11.26 -0.59 9.47
N SER A 7 11.34 0.67 9.92
CA SER A 7 10.37 1.29 10.85
C SER A 7 8.96 1.43 10.26
N LEU A 8 8.76 1.30 8.95
CA LEU A 8 7.45 1.37 8.31
C LEU A 8 6.65 0.05 8.40
N LYS A 9 7.30 -1.06 8.78
CA LYS A 9 6.67 -2.39 8.83
C LYS A 9 5.48 -2.47 9.81
N PRO A 10 5.60 -1.96 11.05
CA PRO A 10 4.48 -1.92 12.00
C PRO A 10 3.29 -1.10 11.48
N ASN A 11 3.57 0.09 10.92
CA ASN A 11 2.55 0.97 10.36
C ASN A 11 1.83 0.32 9.19
N ALA A 12 2.58 -0.27 8.24
CA ALA A 12 2.01 -0.98 7.10
C ALA A 12 1.16 -2.20 7.52
N LYS A 13 1.45 -2.83 8.67
CA LYS A 13 0.61 -3.89 9.22
C LYS A 13 -0.66 -3.33 9.84
N LYS A 14 -0.57 -2.24 10.62
CA LYS A 14 -1.70 -1.56 11.26
C LYS A 14 -2.70 -1.02 10.23
N SER A 15 -2.20 -0.44 9.14
CA SER A 15 -3.06 0.08 8.08
C SER A 15 -3.94 -1.01 7.46
N ARG A 16 -3.53 -2.31 7.49
CA ARG A 16 -4.31 -3.39 6.85
C ARG A 16 -5.59 -3.69 7.60
N SER A 17 -5.61 -3.38 8.90
CA SER A 17 -6.79 -3.45 9.76
C SER A 17 -7.66 -2.19 9.71
N THR A 18 -7.17 -1.08 9.14
CA THR A 18 -7.84 0.22 9.16
C THR A 18 -8.05 0.81 7.76
N GLN A 19 -8.27 -0.06 6.76
CA GLN A 19 -8.53 0.38 5.38
C GLN A 19 -9.85 1.13 5.27
N THR A 20 -9.89 2.17 4.42
CA THR A 20 -11.14 2.80 4.03
C THR A 20 -12.05 1.83 3.25
N ASP A 21 -13.34 2.14 3.16
CA ASP A 21 -14.26 1.29 2.39
C ASP A 21 -13.97 1.33 0.89
N ALA A 22 -13.43 2.44 0.38
CA ALA A 22 -12.93 2.54 -0.98
C ALA A 22 -11.76 1.57 -1.22
N GLU A 23 -10.76 1.56 -0.33
CA GLU A 23 -9.66 0.62 -0.38
C GLU A 23 -10.12 -0.84 -0.25
N LYS A 24 -11.03 -1.16 0.67
CA LYS A 24 -11.56 -2.53 0.81
C LYS A 24 -12.25 -2.98 -0.48
N LYS A 25 -13.08 -2.11 -1.06
CA LYS A 25 -13.76 -2.39 -2.34
C LYS A 25 -12.73 -2.66 -3.42
N LEU A 26 -11.75 -1.78 -3.62
CA LEU A 26 -10.71 -1.97 -4.63
C LEU A 26 -9.87 -3.22 -4.37
N TRP A 27 -9.49 -3.48 -3.12
CA TRP A 27 -8.69 -4.67 -2.77
C TRP A 27 -9.38 -5.96 -3.18
N ALA A 28 -10.68 -6.09 -2.93
CA ALA A 28 -11.45 -7.25 -3.36
C ALA A 28 -11.51 -7.43 -4.90
N ARG A 29 -11.13 -6.42 -5.69
CA ARG A 29 -11.01 -6.50 -7.15
C ARG A 29 -9.56 -6.76 -7.62
N LEU A 30 -8.57 -6.52 -6.76
CA LEU A 30 -7.15 -6.66 -7.07
C LEU A 30 -6.51 -7.91 -6.47
N SER A 31 -7.08 -8.44 -5.38
CA SER A 31 -6.56 -9.59 -4.64
C SER A 31 -6.65 -10.90 -5.43
N ASN A 32 -5.94 -11.93 -4.96
CA ASN A 32 -5.99 -13.29 -5.52
C ASN A 32 -5.58 -13.36 -7.00
N ASP A 33 -4.78 -12.40 -7.45
CA ASP A 33 -4.22 -12.33 -8.80
C ASP A 33 -5.29 -12.40 -9.92
N GLN A 34 -6.54 -12.02 -9.61
CA GLN A 34 -7.70 -12.18 -10.50
C GLN A 34 -7.65 -11.33 -11.79
N LEU A 35 -6.73 -10.36 -11.86
CA LEU A 35 -6.46 -9.57 -13.06
C LEU A 35 -5.22 -10.05 -13.84
N GLY A 36 -4.71 -11.26 -13.55
CA GLY A 36 -3.46 -11.77 -14.10
C GLY A 36 -2.19 -11.10 -13.55
N PHE A 37 -2.36 -10.11 -12.67
CA PHE A 37 -1.30 -9.39 -11.99
C PHE A 37 -1.46 -9.48 -10.48
N ARG A 38 -0.33 -9.67 -9.80
CA ARG A 38 -0.28 -9.67 -8.34
C ARG A 38 -0.13 -8.27 -7.79
N PHE A 39 -1.13 -7.86 -7.00
CA PHE A 39 -1.13 -6.62 -6.25
C PHE A 39 -0.81 -6.88 -4.77
N ASN A 40 -0.06 -5.96 -4.17
CA ASN A 40 0.19 -5.92 -2.73
C ASN A 40 -0.50 -4.69 -2.15
N ARG A 41 -1.30 -4.85 -1.10
CA ARG A 41 -1.87 -3.71 -0.36
C ARG A 41 -0.94 -3.19 0.73
N GLN A 42 -0.89 -1.87 0.91
CA GLN A 42 -0.15 -1.15 1.94
C GLN A 42 1.30 -1.60 2.01
N LYS A 43 1.98 -1.37 0.90
CA LYS A 43 3.34 -1.82 0.68
C LYS A 43 4.29 -0.72 1.11
N SER A 44 5.20 -1.03 2.04
CA SER A 44 6.35 -0.17 2.29
C SER A 44 7.26 -0.15 1.06
N LEU A 45 7.45 1.04 0.50
CA LEU A 45 8.28 1.30 -0.68
C LEU A 45 9.16 2.52 -0.38
N LEU A 46 10.47 2.32 -0.30
CA LEU A 46 11.42 3.36 0.12
C LEU A 46 11.02 3.95 1.48
N THR A 47 10.66 5.24 1.51
CA THR A 47 10.23 5.99 2.69
C THR A 47 8.70 6.14 2.80
N TYR A 48 7.95 5.45 1.93
CA TYR A 48 6.50 5.57 1.82
C TYR A 48 5.80 4.24 2.11
N ILE A 49 4.52 4.32 2.46
CA ILE A 49 3.60 3.19 2.43
C ILE A 49 2.56 3.56 1.38
N VAL A 50 2.45 2.75 0.33
CA VAL A 50 1.52 2.97 -0.78
C VAL A 50 0.32 2.03 -0.66
N ASP A 51 -0.89 2.47 -1.00
CA ASP A 51 -2.12 1.70 -0.83
C ASP A 51 -2.10 0.40 -1.62
N PHE A 52 -1.70 0.45 -2.90
CA PHE A 52 -1.53 -0.75 -3.73
C PHE A 52 -0.30 -0.66 -4.62
N TYR A 53 0.40 -1.79 -4.77
CA TYR A 53 1.59 -1.89 -5.61
C TYR A 53 1.63 -3.18 -6.42
N CYS A 54 1.84 -3.05 -7.74
CA CYS A 54 2.12 -4.14 -8.65
C CYS A 54 3.54 -4.02 -9.23
N VAL A 55 4.40 -5.00 -8.94
CA VAL A 55 5.78 -5.03 -9.43
C VAL A 55 5.83 -5.19 -10.95
N LYS A 56 5.07 -6.17 -11.49
CA LYS A 56 5.09 -6.52 -12.91
C LYS A 56 4.63 -5.35 -13.78
N ALA A 57 3.58 -4.65 -13.35
CA ALA A 57 3.06 -3.48 -14.06
C ALA A 57 3.81 -2.18 -13.74
N LYS A 58 4.78 -2.20 -12.81
CA LYS A 58 5.46 -1.00 -12.28
C LYS A 58 4.48 0.11 -11.86
N LEU A 59 3.35 -0.30 -11.27
CA LEU A 59 2.21 0.57 -10.98
C LEU A 59 2.00 0.73 -9.48
N VAL A 60 1.82 1.97 -9.05
CA VAL A 60 1.30 2.36 -7.73
C VAL A 60 -0.10 2.93 -7.92
N ILE A 61 -1.03 2.56 -7.04
CA ILE A 61 -2.38 3.13 -6.98
C ILE A 61 -2.56 3.66 -5.56
N GLU A 62 -2.86 4.96 -5.44
CA GLU A 62 -3.20 5.63 -4.18
C GLU A 62 -4.66 6.09 -4.27
N LEU A 63 -5.45 5.85 -3.23
CA LEU A 63 -6.82 6.35 -3.18
C LEU A 63 -6.87 7.61 -2.31
N ASP A 64 -7.28 8.73 -2.90
CA ASP A 64 -7.52 9.98 -2.16
C ASP A 64 -8.80 9.88 -1.33
N GLY A 65 -8.72 9.14 -0.22
CA GLY A 65 -9.80 8.98 0.75
C GLY A 65 -9.19 8.96 2.15
N ARG A 66 -9.08 10.13 2.79
CA ARG A 66 -8.42 10.27 4.10
C ARG A 66 -8.99 9.28 5.13
N GLN A 67 -8.17 8.31 5.55
CA GLN A 67 -7.98 7.98 6.97
C GLN A 67 -6.48 7.99 7.28
N GLY A 68 -6.13 8.70 8.35
CA GLY A 68 -4.80 9.24 8.62
C GLY A 68 -3.67 8.20 8.59
N LEU A 69 -2.78 8.36 7.62
CA LEU A 69 -1.38 8.66 7.80
C LEU A 69 -0.91 9.08 6.41
N ARG A 70 -1.14 10.37 6.08
CA ARG A 70 -0.39 11.04 5.02
C ARG A 70 1.05 10.62 5.24
N SER A 71 1.69 10.11 4.20
CA SER A 71 3.06 9.64 4.25
C SER A 71 3.96 10.76 4.80
N GLU A 72 4.12 10.79 6.12
CA GLU A 72 5.09 11.64 6.75
C GLU A 72 6.41 11.05 6.32
N ARG A 73 7.04 11.79 5.42
CA ARG A 73 8.42 11.59 5.03
C ARG A 73 9.20 11.51 6.33
N ILE A 74 9.61 10.29 6.70
CA ILE A 74 10.55 10.08 7.80
C ILE A 74 11.86 10.69 7.28
N ASN A 75 12.05 11.99 7.53
CA ASN A 75 13.32 12.65 7.35
C ASN A 75 14.28 11.99 8.33
N LYS A 76 15.33 11.37 7.79
CA LYS A 76 16.52 11.06 8.57
C LYS A 76 17.18 12.34 9.04
#